data_AF-A0A914PJG5-F1
#
_entry.id   AF-A0A914PJG5-F1
#
_cell.length_a   1.000
_cell.length_b   1.000
_cell.length_c   1.000
_cell.angle_alpha   90.00
_cell.angle_beta   90.00
_cell.angle_gamma   90.00
#
_symmetry.space_group_name_H-M   'P 1'
#
loop_
_entity.id
_entity.type
_entity.pdbx_description
1 polymer ?
#
loop_
_entity_poly.entity_id
_entity_poly.type
_entity_poly.pdbx_seq_one_letter_code
_entity_poly.pdbx_strand_id
1 'polypeptide(L)'
;MISLFVVSTFEGWRDFFAINSNEEDRGPVYNARQGTAIFFISFIVVISFFMMNIFVGFVIATFRNEDERDYKNCELDKIQRKCIEFALKAKPHRRYIARNRCQYKIWQFVTSQFFEYGIFIIILLNATTLAMKHYSSDPEMDSIFDILNLVFTGVFFFEALLKIFALNPKNYFGDRWNSFDFAIVSRTRNESGIRSEDVAKFRQLNFQRTLDSDNLFEDPSKKSNVKTPDFGLKEEKIKPGLFWTCK
;
A
#
# COMPACT_ATOMS: atom_id res chain seq x y z
N MET A 1 9.67 20.44 -40.34
CA MET A 1 9.17 20.79 -38.99
C MET A 1 8.24 19.70 -38.43
N ILE A 2 7.17 19.34 -39.13
CA ILE A 2 6.20 18.31 -38.67
C ILE A 2 6.86 16.97 -38.36
N SER A 3 7.78 16.49 -39.20
CA SER A 3 8.49 15.21 -38.96
C SER A 3 9.31 15.21 -37.67
N LEU A 4 9.96 16.34 -37.34
CA LEU A 4 10.73 16.47 -36.10
C LEU A 4 9.82 16.58 -34.88
N PHE A 5 8.62 17.16 -35.03
CA PHE A 5 7.61 17.17 -33.98
C PHE A 5 7.12 15.76 -33.64
N VAL A 6 6.78 14.95 -34.66
CA VAL A 6 6.38 13.54 -34.48
C VAL A 6 7.49 12.73 -33.83
N VAL A 7 8.75 12.94 -34.24
CA VAL A 7 9.89 12.29 -33.57
C VAL A 7 10.03 12.73 -32.10
N SER A 8 9.75 14.00 -31.79
CA SER A 8 9.83 14.51 -30.41
C SER A 8 8.73 13.99 -29.48
N THR A 9 7.59 13.54 -30.02
CA THR A 9 6.52 12.92 -29.22
C THR A 9 6.73 11.42 -28.98
N PHE A 10 7.81 10.83 -29.51
CA PHE A 10 8.09 9.38 -29.49
C PHE A 10 7.04 8.50 -30.19
N GLU A 11 6.17 9.09 -31.00
CA GLU A 11 5.15 8.34 -31.75
C GLU A 11 5.62 8.15 -33.20
N GLY A 12 5.55 6.91 -33.72
CA GLY A 12 5.87 6.63 -35.13
C GLY A 12 7.32 6.95 -35.55
N TRP A 13 8.23 7.28 -34.62
CA TRP A 13 9.62 7.63 -34.94
C TRP A 13 10.38 6.46 -35.60
N ARG A 14 9.97 5.21 -35.34
CA ARG A 14 10.52 3.99 -35.95
C ARG A 14 10.10 3.82 -37.41
N ASP A 15 8.99 4.44 -37.82
CA ASP A 15 8.45 4.32 -39.18
C ASP A 15 9.14 5.29 -40.14
N PHE A 16 9.98 6.21 -39.62
CA PHE A 16 10.84 7.03 -40.45
C PHE A 16 11.99 6.20 -41.01
N PHE A 17 11.82 5.73 -42.25
CA PHE A 17 12.84 5.03 -43.04
C PHE A 17 14.03 5.90 -43.49
N ALA A 18 14.43 6.89 -42.69
CA ALA A 18 15.53 7.80 -43.00
C ALA A 18 16.91 7.09 -43.05
N ILE A 19 16.99 5.87 -42.51
CA ILE A 19 18.16 4.99 -42.64
C ILE A 19 18.24 4.35 -44.04
N ASN A 20 17.09 4.20 -44.71
CA ASN A 20 17.00 3.60 -46.05
C ASN A 20 17.06 4.64 -47.18
N SER A 21 17.31 5.91 -46.86
CA SER A 21 17.42 6.97 -47.87
C SER A 21 18.63 6.77 -48.78
N ASN A 22 18.43 6.95 -50.09
CA ASN A 22 19.46 6.87 -51.12
C ASN A 22 19.64 8.24 -51.82
N GLU A 23 19.88 8.26 -53.13
CA GLU A 23 19.94 9.45 -53.98
C GLU A 23 18.57 10.06 -54.27
N GLU A 24 18.56 11.31 -54.73
CA GLU A 24 17.34 12.00 -55.20
C GLU A 24 16.70 11.21 -56.35
N ASP A 25 15.36 11.15 -56.36
CA ASP A 25 14.53 10.40 -57.33
C ASP A 25 14.73 8.87 -57.38
N ARG A 26 15.39 8.28 -56.38
CA ARG A 26 15.50 6.81 -56.24
C ARG A 26 14.75 6.27 -55.04
N GLY A 27 14.26 5.03 -55.18
CA GLY A 27 13.58 4.30 -54.11
C GLY A 27 14.51 3.99 -52.92
N PRO A 28 13.93 3.66 -51.75
CA PRO A 28 14.70 3.36 -50.54
C PRO A 28 15.51 2.07 -50.71
N VAL A 29 16.78 2.11 -50.30
CA VAL A 29 17.66 0.94 -50.26
C VAL A 29 17.92 0.59 -48.80
N TYR A 30 17.70 -0.67 -48.43
CA TYR A 30 17.82 -1.12 -47.06
C TYR A 30 19.23 -0.84 -46.50
N ASN A 31 19.30 -0.19 -45.34
CA ASN A 31 20.56 0.14 -44.64
C ASN A 31 21.57 0.99 -45.44
N ALA A 32 21.11 1.78 -46.42
CA ALA A 32 21.99 2.61 -47.24
C ALA A 32 22.74 3.69 -46.45
N ARG A 33 22.10 4.32 -45.45
CA ARG A 33 22.69 5.43 -44.67
C ARG A 33 22.42 5.30 -43.17
N GLN A 34 23.13 4.37 -42.54
CA GLN A 34 23.03 4.11 -41.09
C GLN A 34 23.41 5.33 -40.23
N GLY A 35 24.30 6.22 -40.72
CA GLY A 35 24.70 7.44 -40.00
C GLY A 35 23.54 8.40 -39.70
N THR A 36 22.43 8.32 -40.44
CA THR A 36 21.23 9.12 -40.17
C THR A 36 20.60 8.80 -38.79
N ALA A 37 20.81 7.58 -38.25
CA ALA A 37 20.28 7.19 -36.94
C ALA A 37 20.88 8.04 -35.79
N ILE A 38 22.16 8.38 -35.88
CA ILE A 38 22.87 9.17 -34.86
C ILE A 38 22.25 10.56 -34.72
N PHE A 39 21.85 11.16 -35.84
CA PHE A 39 21.14 12.45 -35.85
C PHE A 39 19.81 12.37 -35.09
N PHE A 40 18.97 11.37 -35.37
CA PHE A 40 17.67 11.24 -34.70
C PHE A 40 17.83 10.89 -33.21
N ILE A 41 18.78 10.02 -32.85
CA ILE A 41 19.03 9.65 -31.45
C ILE A 41 19.50 10.88 -30.65
N SER A 42 20.47 11.63 -31.17
CA SER A 42 20.96 12.85 -30.50
C SER A 42 19.87 13.91 -30.38
N PHE A 43 19.06 14.11 -31.43
CA PHE A 43 17.91 15.01 -31.41
C PHE A 43 16.88 14.62 -30.33
N ILE A 44 16.52 13.34 -30.26
CA ILE A 44 15.58 12.80 -29.26
C ILE A 44 16.10 13.06 -27.85
N VAL A 45 17.37 12.75 -27.57
CA VAL A 45 17.95 12.94 -26.22
C VAL A 45 17.92 14.41 -25.83
N VAL A 46 18.35 15.31 -26.72
CA VAL A 46 18.39 16.75 -26.44
C VAL A 46 16.99 17.30 -26.17
N ILE A 47 16.04 17.06 -27.08
CA ILE A 47 14.69 17.61 -26.93
C ILE A 47 13.98 17.02 -25.70
N SER A 48 14.15 15.74 -25.43
CA SER A 48 13.52 15.09 -24.26
C SER A 48 14.07 15.64 -22.95
N PHE A 49 15.38 15.87 -22.88
CA PHE A 49 16.01 16.48 -21.70
C PHE A 49 15.46 17.89 -21.44
N PHE A 50 15.35 18.73 -22.48
CA PHE A 50 14.79 20.07 -22.34
C PHE A 50 13.30 20.05 -21.99
N MET A 51 12.49 19.22 -22.66
CA MET A 51 11.05 19.12 -22.39
C MET A 51 10.77 18.66 -20.96
N MET A 52 11.49 17.64 -20.47
CA MET A 52 11.34 17.17 -19.10
C MET A 52 11.74 18.24 -18.07
N ASN A 53 12.85 18.94 -18.28
CA ASN A 53 13.33 19.96 -17.35
C ASN A 53 12.41 21.19 -17.30
N ILE A 54 11.89 21.64 -18.44
CA ILE A 54 10.93 22.76 -18.49
C ILE A 54 9.62 22.35 -17.81
N PHE A 55 9.12 21.15 -18.09
CA PHE A 55 7.89 20.65 -17.49
C PHE A 55 8.02 20.56 -15.96
N VAL A 56 9.09 19.93 -15.45
CA VAL A 56 9.36 19.83 -14.01
C VAL A 56 9.53 21.21 -13.39
N GLY A 57 10.26 22.11 -14.04
CA GLY A 57 10.44 23.49 -13.57
C GLY A 57 9.11 24.24 -13.45
N PHE A 58 8.25 24.16 -14.46
CA PHE A 58 6.92 24.79 -14.45
C PHE A 58 6.01 24.20 -13.38
N VAL A 59 5.96 22.87 -13.26
CA VAL A 59 5.13 22.17 -12.28
C VAL A 59 5.56 22.55 -10.85
N ILE A 60 6.87 22.53 -10.56
CA ILE A 60 7.39 22.93 -9.25
C ILE A 60 7.10 24.40 -8.96
N ALA A 61 7.31 25.29 -9.94
CA ALA A 61 7.02 26.72 -9.76
C ALA A 61 5.53 26.97 -9.47
N THR A 62 4.64 26.25 -10.15
CA THR A 62 3.20 26.34 -9.94
C THR A 62 2.80 25.83 -8.57
N PHE A 63 3.31 24.66 -8.14
CA PHE A 63 3.03 24.13 -6.79
C PHE A 63 3.57 25.04 -5.69
N ARG A 64 4.78 25.58 -5.83
CA ARG A 64 5.34 26.53 -4.86
C ARG A 64 4.49 27.80 -4.76
N ASN A 65 4.02 28.32 -5.89
CA ASN A 65 3.16 29.49 -5.91
C ASN A 65 1.81 29.23 -5.24
N GLU A 66 1.22 28.05 -5.43
CA GLU A 66 -0.03 27.67 -4.77
C GLU A 66 0.18 27.49 -3.26
N ASP A 67 1.24 26.79 -2.85
CA ASP A 67 1.66 26.64 -1.46
C ASP A 67 1.85 28.00 -0.78
N GLU A 68 2.45 28.98 -1.46
CA GLU A 68 2.64 30.31 -0.88
C GLU A 68 1.35 31.15 -0.86
N ARG A 69 0.44 30.98 -1.83
CA ARG A 69 -0.84 31.71 -1.89
C ARG A 69 -1.78 31.35 -0.76
N ASP A 70 -1.92 30.07 -0.42
CA ASP A 70 -2.78 29.61 0.67
C ASP A 70 -2.36 30.15 2.04
N TYR A 71 -1.11 30.58 2.17
CA TYR A 71 -0.50 30.93 3.45
C TYR A 71 0.00 32.38 3.55
N LYS A 72 -0.14 33.19 2.50
CA LYS A 72 0.31 34.60 2.42
C LYS A 72 -0.19 35.50 3.56
N ASN A 73 -1.34 35.18 4.15
CA ASN A 73 -1.98 36.01 5.19
C ASN A 73 -1.81 35.47 6.63
N CYS A 74 -0.99 34.43 6.85
CA CYS A 74 -0.75 33.88 8.17
C CYS A 74 0.70 34.12 8.61
N GLU A 75 0.88 34.73 9.78
CA GLU A 75 2.21 35.05 10.37
C GLU A 75 2.97 33.82 10.92
N LEU A 76 2.34 32.64 10.89
CA LEU A 76 2.88 31.45 11.53
C LEU A 76 3.83 30.66 10.61
N ASP A 77 4.94 30.15 11.14
CA ASP A 77 5.89 29.31 10.38
C ASP A 77 5.30 27.93 10.03
N LYS A 78 5.80 27.29 8.96
CA LYS A 78 5.29 26.00 8.45
C LYS A 78 5.32 24.90 9.52
N ILE A 79 6.32 24.88 10.39
CA ILE A 79 6.45 23.87 11.46
C ILE A 79 5.37 24.10 12.53
N GLN A 80 5.18 25.35 12.96
CA GLN A 80 4.21 25.70 13.98
C GLN A 80 2.79 25.33 13.56
N ARG A 81 2.44 25.55 12.28
CA ARG A 81 1.11 25.18 11.75
C ARG A 81 0.86 23.68 11.83
N LYS A 82 1.83 22.86 11.42
CA LYS A 82 1.71 21.40 11.50
C LYS A 82 1.53 20.92 12.94
N CYS A 83 2.25 21.50 13.89
CA CYS A 83 2.09 21.19 15.31
C CYS A 83 0.70 21.55 15.84
N ILE A 84 0.21 22.75 15.52
CA ILE A 84 -1.13 23.19 15.92
C ILE A 84 -2.21 22.33 15.28
N GLU A 85 -2.09 22.05 13.99
CA GLU A 85 -3.04 21.19 13.27
C GLU A 85 -3.10 19.78 13.86
N PHE A 86 -1.94 19.19 14.18
CA PHE A 86 -1.89 17.89 14.83
C PHE A 86 -2.55 17.94 16.22
N ALA A 87 -2.22 18.94 17.03
CA ALA A 87 -2.81 19.11 18.36
C ALA A 87 -4.33 19.29 18.31
N LEU A 88 -4.85 20.04 17.33
CA LEU A 88 -6.29 20.29 17.17
C LEU A 88 -7.04 19.10 16.55
N LYS A 89 -6.40 18.32 15.67
CA LYS A 89 -7.05 17.19 14.97
C LYS A 89 -6.84 15.84 15.66
N ALA A 90 -5.93 15.74 16.62
CA ALA A 90 -5.64 14.50 17.32
C ALA A 90 -6.90 13.98 18.05
N LYS A 91 -7.32 12.77 17.69
CA LYS A 91 -8.38 12.04 18.38
C LYS A 91 -7.76 10.92 19.21
N PRO A 92 -8.22 10.68 20.45
CA PRO A 92 -7.70 9.60 21.28
C PRO A 92 -7.99 8.25 20.62
N HIS A 93 -6.97 7.40 20.57
CA HIS A 93 -7.10 6.05 20.04
C HIS A 93 -7.91 5.18 21.02
N ARG A 94 -9.04 4.63 20.58
CA ARG A 94 -9.90 3.80 21.42
C ARG A 94 -9.28 2.42 21.60
N ARG A 95 -8.70 2.15 22.78
CA ARG A 95 -8.29 0.79 23.19
C ARG A 95 -9.42 0.13 24.00
N TYR A 96 -9.83 -1.07 23.59
CA TYR A 96 -10.82 -1.87 24.32
C TYR A 96 -10.13 -2.68 25.43
N ILE A 97 -10.71 -2.67 26.64
CA ILE A 97 -10.23 -3.45 27.79
C ILE A 97 -11.34 -4.41 28.22
N ALA A 98 -11.06 -5.72 28.18
CA ALA A 98 -12.01 -6.76 28.56
C ALA A 98 -12.31 -6.73 30.07
N ARG A 99 -13.59 -6.90 30.46
CA ARG A 99 -14.04 -6.79 31.86
C ARG A 99 -14.08 -8.13 32.62
N ASN A 100 -14.31 -9.24 31.91
CA ASN A 100 -14.46 -10.57 32.51
C ASN A 100 -13.12 -11.34 32.59
N ARG A 101 -12.91 -12.18 33.62
CA ARG A 101 -11.65 -12.94 33.84
C ARG A 101 -11.30 -13.91 32.69
N CYS A 102 -12.28 -14.70 32.22
CA CYS A 102 -12.05 -15.63 31.09
C CYS A 102 -11.85 -14.88 29.77
N GLN A 103 -12.63 -13.83 29.54
CA GLN A 103 -12.51 -12.96 28.38
C GLN A 103 -11.14 -12.25 28.35
N TYR A 104 -10.63 -11.83 29.50
CA TYR A 104 -9.32 -11.19 29.62
C TYR A 104 -8.18 -12.14 29.24
N LYS A 105 -8.26 -13.43 29.63
CA LYS A 105 -7.25 -14.42 29.23
C LYS A 105 -7.25 -14.64 27.70
N ILE A 106 -8.43 -14.76 27.09
CA ILE A 106 -8.57 -14.92 25.63
C ILE A 106 -8.10 -13.65 24.92
N TRP A 107 -8.48 -12.47 25.43
CA TRP A 107 -8.04 -11.18 24.90
C TRP A 107 -6.52 -11.02 24.98
N GLN A 108 -5.90 -11.41 26.10
CA GLN A 108 -4.44 -11.37 26.26
C GLN A 108 -3.74 -12.32 25.28
N PHE A 109 -4.32 -13.48 25.00
CA PHE A 109 -3.78 -14.43 24.02
C PHE A 109 -3.88 -13.89 22.59
N VAL A 110 -5.06 -13.42 22.18
CA VAL A 110 -5.34 -12.90 20.83
C VAL A 110 -4.59 -11.60 20.54
N THR A 111 -4.34 -10.77 21.56
CA THR A 111 -3.58 -9.52 21.45
C THR A 111 -2.06 -9.73 21.60
N SER A 112 -1.61 -10.98 21.76
CA SER A 112 -0.17 -11.26 21.87
C SER A 112 0.51 -11.16 20.50
N GLN A 113 1.71 -10.57 20.48
CA GLN A 113 2.50 -10.46 19.24
C GLN A 113 2.79 -11.83 18.61
N PHE A 114 2.98 -12.87 19.44
CA PHE A 114 3.22 -14.24 18.95
C PHE A 114 2.05 -14.77 18.13
N PHE A 115 0.81 -14.49 18.55
CA PHE A 115 -0.38 -14.91 17.81
C PHE A 115 -0.50 -14.16 16.47
N GLU A 116 -0.22 -12.85 16.46
CA GLU A 116 -0.24 -12.04 15.24
C GLU A 116 0.80 -12.53 14.22
N TYR A 117 2.05 -12.79 14.65
CA TYR A 117 3.07 -13.38 13.77
C TYR A 117 2.68 -14.78 13.28
N GLY A 118 2.04 -15.60 14.12
CA GLY A 118 1.54 -16.92 13.73
C GLY A 118 0.54 -16.85 12.58
N ILE A 119 -0.45 -15.96 12.68
CA ILE A 119 -1.44 -15.72 11.61
C ILE A 119 -0.76 -15.18 10.34
N PHE A 120 0.19 -14.26 10.50
CA PHE A 120 0.94 -13.71 9.36
C PHE A 120 1.71 -14.78 8.58
N ILE A 121 2.40 -15.69 9.27
CA ILE A 121 3.11 -16.81 8.64
C ILE A 121 2.14 -17.70 7.87
N ILE A 122 0.94 -17.94 8.41
CA ILE A 122 -0.09 -18.75 7.74
C ILE A 122 -0.62 -18.05 6.48
N ILE A 123 -0.81 -16.72 6.51
CA ILE A 123 -1.14 -15.93 5.31
C ILE A 123 -0.06 -16.09 4.24
N LEU A 124 1.22 -15.98 4.64
CA LEU A 124 2.35 -16.11 3.72
C LEU A 124 2.43 -17.50 3.09
N LEU A 125 2.34 -18.56 3.89
CA LEU A 125 2.36 -19.94 3.40
C LEU A 125 1.24 -20.17 2.39
N ASN A 126 0.06 -19.64 2.68
CA ASN A 126 -1.11 -19.75 1.82
C ASN A 126 -0.97 -18.98 0.50
N ALA A 127 -0.34 -17.81 0.52
CA ALA A 127 0.02 -17.08 -0.69
C ALA A 127 1.04 -17.85 -1.53
N THR A 128 2.03 -18.47 -0.89
CA THR A 128 3.02 -19.33 -1.57
C THR A 128 2.37 -20.55 -2.20
N THR A 129 1.40 -21.20 -1.54
CA THR A 129 0.67 -22.33 -2.16
C THR A 129 -0.13 -21.91 -3.39
N LEU A 130 -0.69 -20.71 -3.41
CA LEU A 130 -1.35 -20.16 -4.60
C LEU A 130 -0.34 -19.85 -5.72
N ALA A 131 0.82 -19.30 -5.37
CA ALA A 131 1.89 -18.98 -6.32
C ALA A 131 2.53 -20.23 -6.96
N MET A 132 2.58 -21.34 -6.23
CA MET A 132 3.11 -22.62 -6.72
C MET A 132 2.13 -23.38 -7.63
N LYS A 133 0.87 -22.95 -7.76
CA LYS A 133 -0.12 -23.60 -8.62
C LYS A 133 0.24 -23.37 -10.09
N HIS A 134 0.56 -24.44 -10.82
CA HIS A 134 0.95 -24.39 -12.23
C HIS A 134 -0.20 -24.87 -13.14
N TYR A 135 -0.23 -24.42 -14.39
CA TYR A 135 -1.33 -24.69 -15.33
C TYR A 135 -1.46 -26.18 -15.72
N SER A 136 -0.41 -26.98 -15.49
CA SER A 136 -0.37 -28.42 -15.77
C SER A 136 0.09 -29.20 -14.54
N SER A 137 -0.56 -28.98 -13.40
CA SER A 137 -0.32 -29.77 -12.19
C SER A 137 -1.00 -31.15 -12.29
N ASP A 138 -0.32 -32.17 -11.79
CA ASP A 138 -0.84 -33.55 -11.70
C ASP A 138 -2.11 -33.59 -10.81
N PRO A 139 -3.14 -34.43 -11.08
CA PRO A 139 -4.39 -34.44 -10.32
C PRO A 139 -4.20 -34.69 -8.82
N GLU A 140 -3.13 -35.39 -8.45
CA GLU A 140 -2.76 -35.65 -7.06
C GLU A 140 -2.28 -34.36 -6.35
N MET A 141 -1.49 -33.53 -7.03
CA MET A 141 -1.00 -32.26 -6.47
C MET A 141 -2.12 -31.23 -6.30
N ASP A 142 -3.07 -31.18 -7.23
CA ASP A 142 -4.25 -30.32 -7.10
C ASP A 142 -5.09 -30.69 -5.88
N SER A 143 -5.27 -31.99 -5.61
CA SER A 143 -5.99 -32.47 -4.42
C SER A 143 -5.30 -32.04 -3.11
N ILE A 144 -3.96 -32.05 -3.07
CA ILE A 144 -3.19 -31.58 -1.91
C ILE A 144 -3.36 -30.08 -1.71
N PHE A 145 -3.29 -29.28 -2.78
CA PHE A 145 -3.48 -27.83 -2.70
C PHE A 145 -4.89 -27.46 -2.25
N ASP A 146 -5.91 -28.21 -2.65
CA ASP A 146 -7.29 -27.98 -2.20
C ASP A 146 -7.47 -28.28 -0.70
N ILE A 147 -6.88 -29.36 -0.20
CA ILE A 147 -6.88 -29.68 1.24
C ILE A 147 -6.15 -28.59 2.04
N LEU A 148 -4.97 -28.14 1.57
CA LEU A 148 -4.22 -27.06 2.23
C LEU A 148 -5.02 -25.76 2.27
N ASN A 149 -5.65 -25.38 1.15
CA ASN A 149 -6.49 -24.20 1.07
C ASN A 149 -7.70 -24.26 2.03
N LEU A 150 -8.28 -25.45 2.21
CA LEU A 150 -9.36 -25.68 3.18
C LEU A 150 -8.85 -25.51 4.62
N VAL A 151 -7.71 -26.10 4.96
CA VAL A 151 -7.09 -25.98 6.29
C VAL A 151 -6.78 -24.52 6.61
N PHE A 152 -6.15 -23.77 5.68
CA PHE A 152 -5.84 -22.36 5.89
C PHE A 152 -7.10 -21.52 6.13
N THR A 153 -8.16 -21.76 5.35
CA THR A 153 -9.46 -21.09 5.52
C THR A 153 -10.07 -21.41 6.89
N GLY A 154 -9.96 -22.66 7.35
CA GLY A 154 -10.39 -23.08 8.68
C GLY A 154 -9.66 -22.33 9.80
N VAL A 155 -8.34 -22.14 9.68
CA VAL A 155 -7.56 -21.40 10.68
C VAL A 155 -8.02 -19.93 10.76
N PHE A 156 -8.24 -19.25 9.63
CA PHE A 156 -8.76 -17.87 9.62
C PHE A 156 -10.17 -17.78 10.22
N PHE A 157 -11.00 -18.81 10.01
CA PHE A 157 -12.32 -18.87 10.65
C PHE A 157 -12.22 -18.96 12.17
N PHE A 158 -11.35 -19.84 12.69
CA PHE A 158 -11.14 -19.95 14.13
C PHE A 158 -10.53 -18.69 14.74
N GLU A 159 -9.59 -18.04 14.04
CA GLU A 159 -9.04 -16.75 14.44
C GLU A 159 -10.13 -15.69 14.58
N ALA A 160 -10.98 -15.54 13.56
CA ALA A 160 -12.09 -14.58 13.58
C ALA A 160 -13.07 -14.87 14.74
N LEU A 161 -13.40 -16.14 14.99
CA LEU A 161 -14.21 -16.54 16.14
C LEU A 161 -13.55 -16.14 17.47
N LEU A 162 -12.27 -16.45 17.66
CA LEU A 162 -11.53 -16.09 18.88
C LEU A 162 -11.51 -14.57 19.10
N LYS A 163 -11.32 -13.79 18.04
CA LYS A 163 -11.38 -12.32 18.09
C LYS A 163 -12.79 -11.81 18.45
N ILE A 164 -13.85 -12.40 17.91
CA ILE A 164 -15.25 -12.04 18.24
C ILE A 164 -15.55 -12.32 19.73
N PHE A 165 -15.12 -13.47 20.25
CA PHE A 165 -15.27 -13.81 21.67
C PHE A 165 -14.44 -12.89 22.58
N ALA A 166 -13.23 -12.50 22.15
CA ALA A 166 -12.36 -11.61 22.92
C ALA A 166 -12.89 -10.16 22.98
N LEU A 167 -13.30 -9.60 21.83
CA LEU A 167 -13.54 -8.16 21.66
C LEU A 167 -15.00 -7.75 21.84
N ASN A 168 -15.95 -8.70 21.97
CA ASN A 168 -17.40 -8.47 21.91
C ASN A 168 -17.82 -8.04 20.47
N PRO A 169 -18.89 -8.64 19.88
CA PRO A 169 -19.29 -8.36 18.50
C PRO A 169 -19.37 -6.87 18.13
N LYS A 170 -19.88 -6.02 19.05
CA LYS A 170 -20.02 -4.58 18.78
C LYS A 170 -18.70 -3.86 18.54
N ASN A 171 -17.64 -4.23 19.25
CA ASN A 171 -16.32 -3.60 19.07
C ASN A 171 -15.54 -4.27 17.94
N TYR A 172 -15.75 -5.57 17.71
CA TYR A 172 -15.16 -6.29 16.58
C TYR A 172 -15.61 -5.71 15.23
N PHE A 173 -16.91 -5.47 15.04
CA PHE A 173 -17.44 -4.85 13.81
C PHE A 173 -17.21 -3.33 13.73
N GLY A 174 -16.75 -2.69 14.81
CA GLY A 174 -16.37 -1.28 14.80
C GLY A 174 -15.01 -1.04 14.13
N ASP A 175 -14.15 -2.06 14.11
CA ASP A 175 -12.88 -2.02 13.40
C ASP A 175 -13.09 -2.45 11.93
N ARG A 176 -12.67 -1.58 11.01
CA ARG A 176 -12.79 -1.79 9.56
C ARG A 176 -12.02 -3.04 9.13
N TRP A 177 -10.85 -3.28 9.72
CA TRP A 177 -10.00 -4.41 9.36
C TRP A 177 -10.58 -5.75 9.82
N ASN A 178 -11.07 -5.83 11.06
CA ASN A 178 -11.69 -7.05 11.57
C ASN A 178 -13.01 -7.38 10.84
N SER A 179 -13.79 -6.36 10.48
CA SER A 179 -15.00 -6.53 9.67
C SER A 179 -14.68 -7.07 8.27
N PHE A 180 -13.56 -6.64 7.69
CA PHE A 180 -13.06 -7.13 6.40
C PHE A 180 -12.62 -8.60 6.49
N ASP A 181 -11.85 -8.99 7.50
CA ASP A 181 -11.48 -10.41 7.71
C ASP A 181 -12.72 -11.31 7.82
N PHE A 182 -13.72 -10.89 8.61
CA PHE A 182 -14.96 -11.64 8.75
C PHE A 182 -15.75 -11.73 7.45
N ALA A 183 -15.74 -10.67 6.64
CA ALA A 183 -16.37 -10.68 5.31
C ALA A 183 -15.69 -11.69 4.37
N ILE A 184 -14.34 -11.77 4.38
CA ILE A 184 -13.60 -12.77 3.59
C ILE A 184 -13.97 -14.18 4.01
N VAL A 185 -13.96 -14.46 5.31
CA VAL A 185 -14.24 -15.78 5.86
C VAL A 185 -15.70 -16.19 5.61
N SER A 186 -16.65 -15.29 5.83
CA SER A 186 -18.08 -15.57 5.62
C SER A 186 -18.43 -15.77 4.15
N ARG A 187 -17.82 -14.98 3.24
CA ARG A 187 -17.99 -15.15 1.79
C ARG A 187 -17.45 -16.51 1.33
N THR A 188 -16.30 -16.94 1.86
CA THR A 188 -15.70 -18.24 1.53
C THR A 188 -16.57 -19.42 1.98
N ARG A 189 -17.37 -19.27 3.06
CA ARG A 189 -18.27 -20.32 3.57
C ARG A 189 -19.60 -20.42 2.82
N ASN A 190 -20.11 -19.31 2.28
CA ASN A 190 -21.46 -19.24 1.71
C ASN A 190 -21.55 -19.65 0.23
N GLU A 191 -20.44 -19.83 -0.47
CA GLU A 191 -20.47 -20.21 -1.87
C GLU A 191 -19.34 -21.18 -2.21
N SER A 192 -19.72 -22.43 -2.48
CA SER A 192 -18.88 -23.52 -2.99
C SER A 192 -18.40 -23.29 -4.44
N GLY A 193 -18.08 -22.05 -4.81
CA GLY A 193 -17.82 -21.64 -6.19
C GLY A 193 -16.97 -20.39 -6.38
N ILE A 194 -16.16 -19.96 -5.40
CA ILE A 194 -15.24 -18.84 -5.62
C ILE A 194 -14.02 -19.36 -6.40
N ARG A 195 -13.79 -18.81 -7.61
CA ARG A 195 -12.57 -19.03 -8.39
C ARG A 195 -11.34 -18.72 -7.52
N SER A 196 -10.32 -19.58 -7.58
CA SER A 196 -9.05 -19.43 -6.85
C SER A 196 -8.39 -18.06 -7.00
N GLU A 197 -8.65 -17.37 -8.12
CA GLU A 197 -8.16 -16.02 -8.42
C GLU A 197 -8.74 -14.93 -7.50
N ASP A 198 -10.01 -15.03 -7.09
CA ASP A 198 -10.63 -14.04 -6.21
C ASP A 198 -10.12 -14.21 -4.77
N VAL A 199 -9.95 -15.46 -4.34
CA VAL A 199 -9.37 -15.81 -3.03
C VAL A 199 -7.93 -15.28 -2.90
N ALA A 200 -7.13 -15.34 -3.97
CA ALA A 200 -5.79 -14.79 -3.99
C ALA A 200 -5.77 -13.27 -3.81
N LYS A 201 -6.65 -12.53 -4.51
CA LYS A 201 -6.79 -11.07 -4.37
C LYS A 201 -7.23 -10.67 -2.95
N PHE A 202 -8.16 -11.41 -2.35
CA PHE A 202 -8.60 -11.13 -0.98
C PHE A 202 -7.53 -11.45 0.07
N ARG A 203 -6.74 -12.52 -0.12
CA ARG A 203 -5.60 -12.85 0.75
C ARG A 203 -4.45 -11.84 0.65
N GLN A 204 -4.23 -11.26 -0.53
CA GLN A 204 -3.28 -10.16 -0.73
C GLN A 204 -3.68 -8.90 0.08
N LEU A 205 -4.97 -8.65 0.27
CA LEU A 205 -5.45 -7.54 1.11
C LEU A 205 -5.21 -7.79 2.61
N ASN A 206 -5.25 -9.05 3.07
CA ASN A 206 -4.83 -9.39 4.45
C ASN A 206 -3.32 -9.18 4.67
N PHE A 207 -2.49 -9.38 3.63
CA PHE A 207 -1.08 -9.04 3.68
C PHE A 207 -0.86 -7.51 3.81
N GLN A 208 -1.64 -6.71 3.06
CA GLN A 208 -1.61 -5.25 3.17
C GLN A 208 -2.01 -4.76 4.57
N ARG A 209 -2.98 -5.43 5.22
CA ARG A 209 -3.36 -5.15 6.61
C ARG A 209 -2.18 -5.30 7.58
N THR A 210 -1.35 -6.34 7.45
CA THR A 210 -0.19 -6.55 8.34
C THR A 210 0.87 -5.46 8.13
N LEU A 211 1.11 -5.08 6.87
CA LEU A 211 2.00 -3.97 6.55
C LEU A 211 1.47 -2.64 7.10
N ASP A 212 0.16 -2.41 7.00
CA ASP A 212 -0.48 -1.19 7.50
C ASP A 212 -0.57 -1.18 9.04
N SER A 213 -0.70 -2.32 9.71
CA SER A 213 -0.64 -2.40 11.18
C SER A 213 0.77 -2.11 11.71
N ASP A 214 1.81 -2.55 11.01
CA ASP A 214 3.20 -2.22 11.35
C ASP A 214 3.51 -0.75 11.07
N ASN A 215 2.98 -0.19 9.97
CA ASN A 215 3.08 1.25 9.67
C ASN A 215 2.27 2.13 10.65
N LEU A 216 1.25 1.59 11.31
CA LEU A 216 0.49 2.30 12.35
C LEU A 216 1.21 2.27 13.71
N PHE A 217 2.08 1.28 13.95
CA PHE A 217 2.89 1.12 15.17
C PHE A 217 4.27 1.78 15.05
N GLU A 218 4.77 2.01 13.84
CA GLU A 218 5.81 3.01 13.60
C GLU A 218 5.23 4.41 13.83
N ASP A 219 5.25 4.83 15.08
CA ASP A 219 5.07 6.22 15.44
C ASP A 219 5.96 7.10 14.53
N PRO A 220 5.39 8.03 13.74
CA PRO A 220 6.18 8.95 12.93
C PRO A 220 7.18 9.77 13.78
N SER A 221 6.98 9.86 15.11
CA SER A 221 7.95 10.43 16.04
C SER A 221 9.29 9.68 16.09
N LYS A 222 9.31 8.37 15.80
CA LYS A 222 10.55 7.56 15.77
C LYS A 222 11.32 7.65 14.46
N LYS A 223 10.65 8.04 13.36
CA LYS A 223 11.28 8.19 12.03
C LYS A 223 11.82 9.59 11.75
N SER A 224 11.36 10.60 12.48
CA SER A 224 11.92 11.93 12.39
C SER A 224 13.01 12.14 13.45
N ASN A 225 14.24 12.45 13.04
CA ASN A 225 15.26 13.12 13.88
C ASN A 225 14.82 14.55 14.29
N VAL A 226 13.52 14.80 14.42
CA VAL A 226 12.94 16.05 14.87
C VAL A 226 12.65 15.84 16.33
N LYS A 227 13.53 16.38 17.19
CA LYS A 227 13.25 16.53 18.62
C LYS A 227 11.91 17.23 18.75
N THR A 228 10.88 16.51 19.21
CA THR A 228 9.65 17.14 19.68
C THR A 228 10.04 18.12 20.80
N PRO A 229 9.55 19.37 20.78
CA PRO A 229 9.74 20.26 21.92
C PRO A 229 9.16 19.58 23.16
N ASP A 230 10.01 19.39 24.17
CA ASP A 230 9.64 18.77 25.43
C ASP A 230 8.70 19.73 26.16
N PHE A 231 7.40 19.46 26.07
CA PHE A 231 6.34 20.27 26.69
C PHE A 231 6.22 20.04 28.20
N GLY A 232 7.15 19.32 28.84
CA GLY A 232 7.15 19.16 30.30
C GLY A 232 5.90 18.47 30.86
N LEU A 233 5.15 17.76 30.01
CA LEU A 233 4.05 16.91 30.44
C LEU A 233 4.67 15.64 31.02
N LYS A 234 4.82 15.61 32.34
CA LYS A 234 5.17 14.41 33.10
C LYS A 234 4.30 13.25 32.61
N GLU A 235 4.95 12.19 32.13
CA GLU A 235 4.32 10.88 32.01
C GLU A 235 3.87 10.46 33.40
N GLU A 236 2.61 10.74 33.71
CA GLU A 236 1.97 10.14 34.86
C GLU A 236 1.80 8.66 34.53
N LYS A 237 2.73 7.83 35.06
CA LYS A 237 2.65 6.37 35.01
C LYS A 237 1.24 5.96 35.40
N ILE A 238 0.47 5.50 34.42
CA ILE A 238 -0.85 4.91 34.61
C ILE A 238 -0.64 3.67 35.49
N LYS A 239 -0.82 3.84 36.81
CA LYS A 239 -0.89 2.72 37.74
C LYS A 239 -2.14 1.91 37.38
N PRO A 240 -2.04 0.59 37.23
CA PRO A 240 -3.21 -0.25 36.99
C PRO A 240 -4.02 -0.29 38.28
N GLY A 241 -5.09 0.50 38.39
CA GLY A 241 -5.98 0.41 39.54
C GLY A 241 -6.85 1.60 39.94
N LEU A 242 -6.76 2.78 39.30
CA LEU A 242 -7.71 3.86 39.61
C LEU A 242 -8.71 4.11 38.49
N PHE A 243 -9.95 3.75 38.83
CA PHE A 243 -11.20 4.20 38.26
C PHE A 243 -11.15 5.69 37.85
N TRP A 244 -11.48 5.97 36.59
CA TRP A 244 -12.08 7.25 36.24
C TRP A 244 -13.60 7.03 36.18
N THR A 245 -14.29 7.37 37.26
CA THR A 245 -15.73 7.63 37.19
C THR A 245 -15.91 8.96 36.46
N CYS A 246 -16.57 8.91 35.31
CA CYS A 246 -17.02 10.10 34.60
C CYS A 246 -18.27 10.63 35.31
N LYS A 247 -18.22 11.91 35.71
CA LYS A 247 -19.38 12.72 36.06
C LYS A 247 -19.47 13.82 35.02
#